data_AF-A0A1X2I249-F1
#
_entry.id   AF-A0A1X2I249-F1
#
_cell.length_a   1.000
_cell.length_b   1.000
_cell.length_c   1.000
_cell.angle_alpha   90.00
_cell.angle_beta   90.00
_cell.angle_gamma   90.00
#
_symmetry.space_group_name_H-M   'P 1'
#
loop_
_entity.id
_entity.type
_entity.pdbx_description
1 polymer ?
#
loop_
_entity_poly.entity_id
_entity_poly.type
_entity_poly.pdbx_seq_one_letter_code
_entity_poly.pdbx_strand_id
1 'polypeptide(L)' 'TPLPTTSSSSGSSSSKRRLQFCPTVQVHETFTAADYDRRCDTNATCQKLTPSLALKIKQEINEYKLTEMDVHLESR' A
#
# COMPACT_ATOMS: atom_id res chain seq x y z
N THR A 1 8.48 -0.21 64.71
CA THR A 1 9.11 -1.42 64.13
C THR A 1 8.52 -1.67 62.75
N PRO A 2 9.33 -2.05 61.74
CA PRO A 2 8.95 -2.11 60.32
C PRO A 2 8.48 -3.50 59.80
N LEU A 3 7.65 -3.46 58.73
CA LEU A 3 7.32 -4.42 57.64
C LEU A 3 6.78 -5.85 57.93
N PRO A 4 5.88 -6.40 57.06
CA PRO A 4 6.38 -7.08 55.87
C PRO A 4 5.71 -6.71 54.54
N THR A 5 6.54 -6.87 53.53
CA THR A 5 6.34 -6.78 52.09
C THR A 5 5.46 -7.91 51.53
N THR A 6 5.00 -7.69 50.30
CA THR A 6 4.75 -8.71 49.26
C THR A 6 3.30 -9.11 49.05
N SER A 7 2.73 -8.62 47.95
CA SER A 7 2.15 -9.47 46.91
C SER A 7 2.28 -8.70 45.60
N SER A 8 3.45 -8.80 44.98
CA SER A 8 3.57 -9.43 43.66
C SER A 8 2.64 -8.79 42.64
N SER A 9 3.20 -7.85 41.88
CA SER A 9 2.81 -7.55 40.52
C SER A 9 2.62 -8.85 39.74
N SER A 10 1.41 -9.41 39.73
CA SER A 10 1.01 -10.38 38.71
C SER A 10 0.77 -9.54 37.47
N GLY A 11 1.84 -9.44 36.68
CA GLY A 11 1.91 -8.62 35.47
C GLY A 11 0.64 -8.74 34.67
N SER A 12 0.26 -7.63 34.05
CA SER A 12 -0.54 -7.69 32.84
C SER A 12 0.15 -8.70 31.94
N SER A 13 -0.37 -9.93 31.93
CA SER A 13 -0.07 -10.91 30.91
C SER A 13 -0.58 -10.26 29.64
N SER A 14 0.27 -9.42 29.05
CA SER A 14 0.27 -9.14 27.64
C SER A 14 0.50 -10.50 27.02
N SER A 15 -0.58 -11.28 26.95
CA SER A 15 -0.70 -12.46 26.13
C SER A 15 -0.23 -11.95 24.78
N LYS A 16 1.01 -12.30 24.45
CA LYS A 16 1.64 -11.97 23.19
C LYS A 16 0.67 -12.56 22.18
N ARG A 17 -0.23 -11.74 21.62
CA ARG A 17 -1.15 -12.18 20.59
C ARG A 17 -0.25 -12.51 19.41
N ARG A 18 0.14 -13.78 19.33
CA ARG A 18 0.98 -14.32 18.27
C ARG A 18 0.03 -14.50 17.11
N LEU A 19 0.20 -13.68 16.08
CA LEU A 19 -0.45 -13.92 14.80
C LEU A 19 0.02 -15.30 14.31
N GLN A 20 -0.93 -16.18 14.02
CA GLN A 20 -0.67 -17.48 13.41
C GLN A 20 -1.23 -17.47 12.00
N PHE A 21 -0.44 -17.93 11.04
CA PHE A 21 -0.87 -18.11 9.67
C PHE A 21 -1.48 -19.51 9.51
N CYS A 22 -2.52 -19.62 8.68
CA CYS A 22 -3.02 -20.93 8.27
C CYS A 22 -1.93 -21.65 7.45
N PRO A 23 -1.54 -22.89 7.80
CA PRO A 23 -0.56 -23.65 7.03
C PRO A 23 -1.11 -24.13 5.68
N THR A 24 -2.44 -24.10 5.52
CA THR A 24 -3.12 -24.57 4.31
C THR A 24 -3.51 -23.38 3.44
N VAL A 25 -3.06 -23.41 2.18
CA VAL A 25 -3.46 -22.45 1.16
C VAL A 25 -4.62 -23.04 0.36
N GLN A 26 -5.74 -22.32 0.30
CA GLN A 26 -6.84 -22.66 -0.60
C GLN A 26 -6.62 -21.97 -1.94
N VAL A 27 -6.58 -22.74 -3.02
CA VAL A 27 -6.43 -22.22 -4.39
C VAL A 27 -7.74 -22.45 -5.12
N HIS A 28 -8.28 -21.39 -5.71
CA HIS A 28 -9.45 -21.45 -6.58
C HIS A 28 -9.00 -21.21 -8.02
N GLU A 29 -9.56 -21.96 -8.96
CA GLU A 29 -9.28 -21.72 -10.38
C GLU A 29 -9.90 -20.41 -10.83
N THR A 30 -9.14 -19.67 -11.62
CA THR A 30 -9.57 -18.44 -12.30
C THR A 30 -9.22 -18.56 -13.77
N PHE A 31 -9.70 -17.64 -14.60
CA PHE A 31 -9.38 -17.59 -16.02
C PHE A 31 -7.88 -17.73 -16.26
N THR A 32 -7.48 -18.62 -17.15
CA THR A 32 -6.09 -18.83 -17.54
C THR A 32 -5.64 -17.72 -18.50
N ALA A 33 -4.34 -17.65 -18.77
CA ALA A 33 -3.83 -16.72 -19.80
C ALA A 33 -4.28 -17.10 -21.23
N ALA A 34 -4.78 -18.33 -21.43
CA ALA A 34 -5.38 -18.75 -22.69
C ALA A 34 -6.83 -18.28 -22.82
N ASP A 35 -7.53 -18.14 -21.69
CA ASP A 35 -8.93 -17.70 -21.68
C ASP A 35 -9.07 -16.19 -21.96
N TYR A 36 -8.03 -15.40 -21.69
CA TYR A 36 -7.96 -14.01 -22.08
C TYR A 36 -6.53 -13.46 -22.09
N ASP A 37 -6.30 -12.54 -23.03
CA ASP A 37 -5.01 -11.85 -23.15
C ASP A 37 -4.89 -10.75 -22.09
N ARG A 38 -3.92 -10.91 -21.19
CA ARG A 38 -3.59 -9.94 -20.12
C ARG A 38 -2.53 -8.92 -20.55
N ARG A 39 -2.01 -9.01 -21.78
CA ARG A 39 -0.97 -8.10 -22.25
C ARG A 39 -1.55 -6.69 -22.36
N CYS A 40 -0.72 -5.71 -22.02
CA CYS A 40 -1.05 -4.31 -22.22
C CYS A 40 -1.12 -4.00 -23.72
N ASP A 41 -1.91 -3.00 -24.11
CA ASP A 41 -1.92 -2.51 -25.48
C ASP A 41 -0.50 -2.11 -25.89
N THR A 42 -0.05 -2.60 -27.05
CA THR A 42 1.24 -2.23 -27.64
C THR A 42 1.30 -0.74 -27.98
N ASN A 43 0.14 -0.07 -28.08
CA ASN A 43 0.02 1.36 -28.30
C ASN A 43 -0.17 2.19 -27.01
N ALA A 44 0.18 1.65 -25.84
CA ALA A 44 0.13 2.41 -24.60
C ALA A 44 0.89 3.74 -24.70
N THR A 45 0.28 4.83 -24.26
CA THR A 45 0.82 6.20 -24.36
C THR A 45 2.21 6.33 -23.75
N CYS A 46 2.48 5.62 -22.64
CA CYS A 46 3.79 5.60 -21.98
C CYS A 46 4.92 5.08 -22.88
N GLN A 47 4.60 4.20 -23.85
CA GLN A 47 5.57 3.66 -24.81
C GLN A 47 5.80 4.60 -26.00
N LYS A 48 4.94 5.61 -26.20
CA LYS A 48 4.99 6.58 -27.30
C LYS A 48 5.29 8.00 -26.83
N LEU A 49 5.87 8.15 -25.64
CA LEU A 49 6.21 9.47 -25.10
C LEU A 49 7.31 10.12 -25.94
N THR A 50 6.91 11.14 -26.71
CA THR A 50 7.86 12.07 -27.32
C THR A 50 8.29 13.11 -26.28
N PRO A 51 9.46 13.75 -26.45
CA PRO A 51 9.88 14.82 -25.54
C PRO A 51 8.85 15.95 -25.41
N SER A 52 8.15 16.30 -26.50
CA SER A 52 7.09 17.30 -26.49
C SER A 52 5.85 16.85 -25.71
N LEU A 53 5.44 15.59 -25.87
CA LEU A 53 4.30 15.04 -25.14
C LEU A 53 4.60 14.94 -23.64
N ALA A 54 5.80 14.50 -23.27
CA ALA A 54 6.23 14.45 -21.88
C ALA A 54 6.24 15.85 -21.23
N LEU A 55 6.70 16.87 -21.96
CA LEU A 55 6.66 18.26 -21.47
C LEU A 55 5.24 18.73 -21.23
N LYS A 56 4.30 18.43 -22.14
CA LYS A 56 2.89 18.76 -21.99
C LYS A 56 2.28 18.08 -20.76
N ILE A 57 2.50 16.78 -20.61
CA ILE A 57 2.03 16.02 -19.44
C ILE A 57 2.59 16.60 -18.14
N LYS A 58 3.88 16.96 -18.11
CA LYS A 58 4.52 17.59 -16.96
C LYS A 58 3.85 18.92 -16.60
N GLN A 59 3.58 19.77 -17.59
CA GLN A 59 2.94 21.07 -17.36
C GLN A 59 1.53 20.88 -16.78
N GLU A 60 0.73 20.01 -17.40
CA GLU A 60 -0.63 19.70 -16.96
C GLU A 60 -0.65 19.15 -15.53
N ILE A 61 0.21 18.19 -15.20
CA ILE A 61 0.29 17.63 -13.84
C ILE A 61 0.77 18.67 -12.83
N ASN A 62 1.75 19.50 -13.19
CA ASN A 62 2.25 20.52 -12.26
C ASN A 62 1.19 21.58 -11.96
N GLU A 63 0.42 21.98 -12.97
CA GLU A 63 -0.72 22.88 -12.80
C GLU A 63 -1.75 22.25 -11.86
N TYR A 64 -2.23 21.05 -12.16
CA TYR A 64 -3.19 20.34 -11.32
C TYR A 64 -2.72 20.21 -9.87
N LYS A 65 -1.47 19.79 -9.66
CA LYS A 65 -0.89 19.65 -8.31
C LYS A 65 -0.85 20.95 -7.53
N LEU A 66 -0.72 22.08 -8.22
CA LEU A 66 -0.56 23.39 -7.59
C LEU A 66 -1.91 24.07 -7.33
N THR A 67 -2.84 23.98 -8.28
CA THR A 67 -4.07 24.77 -8.29
C THR A 67 -5.29 24.00 -7.81
N GLU A 68 -5.33 22.68 -8.01
CA GLU A 68 -6.53 21.86 -7.80
C GLU A 68 -6.35 20.76 -6.75
N MET A 69 -5.15 20.20 -6.64
CA MET A 69 -4.92 19.07 -5.75
C MET A 69 -4.92 19.52 -4.28
N ASP A 70 -5.94 19.07 -3.54
CA ASP A 70 -5.98 19.21 -2.10
C ASP A 70 -4.89 18.38 -1.45
N VAL A 71 -3.99 19.07 -0.75
CA VAL A 71 -2.89 18.45 0.00
C VAL A 71 -2.92 19.02 1.40
N HIS A 72 -2.80 18.14 2.40
CA HIS A 72 -2.68 18.57 3.79
C HIS A 72 -1.47 19.51 3.94
N LEU A 73 -1.59 20.55 4.77
CA LEU A 73 -0.54 21.58 4.90
C LEU A 73 0.83 20.99 5.26
N GLU A 74 0.85 19.92 6.05
CA GLU A 74 2.06 19.23 6.51
C GLU A 74 2.62 18.23 5.49
N SER A 75 1.95 18.07 4.35
CA SER A 75 2.37 17.17 3.26
C SER A 75 2.48 17.88 1.92
N ARG A 76 2.39 19.22 1.90
CA ARG A 76 2.58 20.07 0.72
C ARG A 76 4.04 20.15 0.30
#